data_AF-A0A0T5P2R3-F1
#
_entry.id   AF-A0A0T5P2R3-F1
#
_cell.length_a   1.000
_cell.length_b   1.000
_cell.length_c   1.000
_cell.angle_alpha   90.00
_cell.angle_beta   90.00
_cell.angle_gamma   90.00
#
_symmetry.space_group_name_H-M   'P 1'
#
loop_
_entity.id
_entity.type
_entity.pdbx_description
1 polymer ?
#
loop_
_entity_poly.entity_id
_entity_poly.type
_entity_poly.pdbx_seq_one_letter_code
_entity_poly.pdbx_strand_id
1 'polypeptide(L)'
;MSLGSAPHAEATDLESADGALLEAQWREYEADRPKSIREIQPFRRSAHTQDEDGTEYTLTSLNPAFNTWFLLDIKTVARHTKTVTYHLEMTDPEETTVSLRTTDTPALVFENNGVVERCTPWSGRNSELDKAANSGLPYAPICGDRVFVRNEVRGSRSNREAVAEFLRDNVIFGESIVGIIKGSFYEDAYMVSGDVIAGGDSGEVAASLGKANLSQYPVFRAYFGFELDGAEGGMQAGSWYAVKDAAGIYASAMQPGMIHPDILNRKGETHWLDGIESRADVYLVAFDLSQFELGYEVGTDHPRLNWSPRPSGSGKNWQLPGPDGFNTSAPVVRTGMLSPSLTDRVAATFAGGFKRDHGAWRAGDKAFTNYGHHYGFLANGVIFSKLHPGLSTLFVLDDGSIHMRTWTEADRELLPRVRFARQNGVPLIENGVPGDQVTSWLGGNWSGSAEADLRTLRGGACMKEVNGRKFLIYAYFSTATPSAQARTFQAYGCEHAMLLDMNSQEHTYMALYTNEEGRVVPHHLVNGMSAVDARGSDGHPIARFVGFSDNRDFVYLLRK
;
A
#
# COMPACT_ATOMS: atom_id res chain seq x y z
N MET A 1 -0.43 -13.06 26.74
CA MET A 1 0.77 -13.76 26.21
C MET A 1 1.22 -12.97 25.01
N SER A 2 2.47 -12.47 25.04
CA SER A 2 3.06 -11.75 23.92
C SER A 2 3.30 -12.76 22.80
N LEU A 3 2.44 -12.74 21.78
CA LEU A 3 2.76 -13.30 20.48
C LEU A 3 3.81 -12.37 19.88
N GLY A 4 5.08 -12.63 20.18
CA GLY A 4 6.17 -12.04 19.39
C GLY A 4 6.05 -12.63 17.99
N SER A 5 5.96 -11.77 16.98
CA SER A 5 6.19 -12.22 15.60
C SER A 5 7.59 -12.82 15.54
N ALA A 6 7.75 -13.87 14.73
CA ALA A 6 9.07 -14.37 14.41
C ALA A 6 9.89 -13.21 13.79
N PRO A 7 11.15 -13.00 14.19
CA PRO A 7 12.01 -12.07 13.48
C PRO A 7 12.09 -12.50 12.01
N HIS A 8 11.97 -11.55 11.08
CA HIS A 8 12.15 -11.84 9.66
C HIS A 8 13.50 -12.52 9.43
N ALA A 9 13.54 -13.45 8.49
CA ALA A 9 14.77 -14.01 7.98
C ALA A 9 15.71 -12.87 7.53
N GLU A 10 16.81 -12.61 8.24
CA GLU A 10 17.78 -11.57 7.86
C GLU A 10 18.89 -12.14 6.98
N ALA A 11 19.31 -11.38 5.97
CA ALA A 11 20.45 -11.71 5.13
C ALA A 11 21.78 -11.67 5.93
N THR A 12 22.37 -12.84 6.21
CA THR A 12 23.46 -13.02 7.19
C THR A 12 24.85 -12.55 6.73
N ASP A 13 25.09 -12.45 5.41
CA ASP A 13 26.40 -12.07 4.86
C ASP A 13 26.47 -10.61 4.38
N LEU A 14 25.42 -9.81 4.63
CA LEU A 14 25.48 -8.36 4.38
C LEU A 14 26.42 -7.70 5.39
N GLU A 15 27.14 -6.66 4.96
CA GLU A 15 27.94 -5.82 5.86
C GLU A 15 27.10 -5.45 7.09
N SER A 16 27.46 -5.95 8.27
CA SER A 16 26.79 -5.59 9.51
C SER A 16 26.92 -4.08 9.68
N ALA A 17 25.82 -3.38 9.98
CA ALA A 17 25.95 -1.97 10.33
C ALA A 17 26.67 -1.84 11.66
N ASP A 18 27.90 -1.34 11.61
CA ASP A 18 28.41 -0.58 12.74
C ASP A 18 27.69 0.78 12.82
N GLY A 19 27.84 1.44 13.98
CA GLY A 19 27.24 2.76 14.19
C GLY A 19 27.73 3.80 13.18
N ALA A 20 28.98 3.67 12.70
CA ALA A 20 29.58 4.64 11.79
C ALA A 20 28.95 4.60 10.38
N LEU A 21 28.65 3.41 9.86
CA LEU A 21 27.95 3.23 8.59
C LEU A 21 26.53 3.81 8.68
N LEU A 22 25.80 3.48 9.73
CA LEU A 22 24.45 4.00 9.94
C LEU A 22 24.46 5.54 10.04
N GLU A 23 25.38 6.13 10.81
CA GLU A 23 25.53 7.58 10.93
C GLU A 23 25.88 8.24 9.59
N ALA A 24 26.73 7.61 8.77
CA ALA A 24 27.04 8.12 7.43
C ALA A 24 25.81 8.10 6.51
N GLN A 25 25.08 7.00 6.47
CA GLN A 25 23.85 6.86 5.68
C GLN A 25 22.73 7.79 6.18
N TRP A 26 22.65 8.04 7.48
CA TRP A 26 21.70 8.98 8.05
C TRP A 26 22.00 10.43 7.63
N ARG A 27 23.29 10.81 7.62
CA ARG A 27 23.72 12.11 7.09
C ARG A 27 23.38 12.26 5.60
N GLU A 28 23.53 11.21 4.81
CA GLU A 28 23.09 11.21 3.40
C GLU A 28 21.58 11.39 3.27
N TYR A 29 20.79 10.69 4.09
CA TYR A 29 19.34 10.84 4.15
C TYR A 29 18.95 12.29 4.44
N GLU A 30 19.58 12.94 5.42
CA GLU A 30 19.29 14.32 5.83
C GLU A 30 19.78 15.38 4.84
N ALA A 31 20.88 15.13 4.11
CA ALA A 31 21.55 16.16 3.32
C ALA A 31 20.67 16.76 2.21
N ASP A 32 20.68 18.09 2.10
CA ASP A 32 20.05 18.85 1.01
C ASP A 32 20.97 18.94 -0.21
N ARG A 33 21.12 17.81 -0.88
CA ARG A 33 21.88 17.69 -2.13
C ARG A 33 21.16 16.79 -3.13
N PRO A 34 21.48 16.90 -4.42
CA PRO A 34 21.16 15.86 -5.38
C PRO A 34 21.67 14.51 -4.85
N LYS A 35 20.79 13.51 -4.86
CA LYS A 35 21.05 12.14 -4.43
C LYS A 35 20.24 11.17 -5.28
N SER A 36 20.53 9.89 -5.17
CA SER A 36 19.79 8.79 -5.80
C SER A 36 18.77 8.19 -4.83
N ILE A 37 17.84 7.39 -5.36
CA ILE A 37 16.93 6.56 -4.55
C ILE A 37 17.67 5.58 -3.64
N ARG A 38 18.93 5.24 -3.95
CA ARG A 38 19.76 4.35 -3.14
C ARG A 38 20.33 5.11 -1.94
N GLU A 39 20.84 6.31 -2.16
CA GLU A 39 21.42 7.15 -1.10
C GLU A 39 20.38 7.67 -0.09
N ILE A 40 19.10 7.80 -0.48
CA ILE A 40 18.04 8.14 0.46
C ILE A 40 17.65 6.97 1.38
N GLN A 41 18.13 5.74 1.16
CA GLN A 41 17.84 4.62 2.06
C GLN A 41 18.87 4.59 3.20
N PRO A 42 18.48 4.96 4.44
CA PRO A 42 19.42 5.02 5.56
C PRO A 42 19.75 3.65 6.16
N PHE A 43 18.97 2.62 5.85
CA PHE A 43 19.08 1.28 6.46
C PHE A 43 19.73 0.26 5.53
N ARG A 44 20.11 0.66 4.31
CA ARG A 44 20.64 -0.25 3.29
C ARG A 44 21.92 -0.93 3.73
N ARG A 45 22.09 -2.20 3.33
CA ARG A 45 23.30 -2.99 3.56
C ARG A 45 23.71 -3.68 2.28
N SER A 46 25.00 -3.89 2.07
CA SER A 46 25.50 -4.54 0.86
C SER A 46 26.45 -5.69 1.19
N ALA A 47 26.51 -6.66 0.29
CA ALA A 47 27.58 -7.64 0.20
C ALA A 47 28.23 -7.53 -1.17
N HIS A 48 29.54 -7.81 -1.25
CA HIS A 48 30.32 -7.70 -2.46
C HIS A 48 31.18 -8.95 -2.67
N THR A 49 31.25 -9.42 -3.92
CA THR A 49 32.18 -10.48 -4.34
C THR A 49 32.65 -10.24 -5.77
N GLN A 50 33.71 -10.95 -6.17
CA GLN A 50 34.26 -10.92 -7.52
C GLN A 50 34.46 -12.33 -8.05
N ASP A 51 34.29 -12.53 -9.35
CA ASP A 51 34.61 -13.78 -10.05
C ASP A 51 36.06 -13.76 -10.60
N GLU A 52 36.58 -14.91 -11.02
CA GLU A 52 37.95 -15.04 -11.54
C GLU A 52 38.22 -14.17 -12.78
N ASP A 53 37.19 -13.91 -13.59
CA ASP A 53 37.27 -13.07 -14.79
C ASP A 53 37.28 -11.56 -14.48
N GLY A 54 37.20 -11.19 -13.19
CA GLY A 54 37.18 -9.81 -12.71
C GLY A 54 35.78 -9.19 -12.65
N THR A 55 34.72 -9.93 -13.01
CA THR A 55 33.34 -9.46 -12.85
C THR A 55 33.00 -9.28 -11.37
N GLU A 56 32.52 -8.10 -11.03
CA GLU A 56 32.14 -7.70 -9.68
C GLU A 56 30.61 -7.84 -9.49
N TYR A 57 30.20 -8.39 -8.35
CA TYR A 57 28.81 -8.54 -7.93
C TYR A 57 28.58 -7.81 -6.61
N THR A 58 27.55 -6.99 -6.55
CA THR A 58 27.13 -6.33 -5.31
C THR A 58 25.64 -6.56 -5.09
N LEU A 59 25.28 -7.21 -3.98
CA LEU A 59 23.89 -7.38 -3.55
C LEU A 59 23.63 -6.37 -2.44
N THR A 60 22.73 -5.42 -2.68
CA THR A 60 22.32 -4.43 -1.68
C THR A 60 20.89 -4.71 -1.23
N SER A 61 20.69 -5.05 0.04
CA SER A 61 19.38 -4.95 0.67
C SER A 61 19.03 -3.47 0.85
N LEU A 62 17.84 -3.07 0.40
CA LEU A 62 17.35 -1.71 0.58
C LEU A 62 16.93 -1.45 2.04
N ASN A 63 16.47 -2.50 2.73
CA ASN A 63 16.25 -2.50 4.17
C ASN A 63 16.28 -3.97 4.69
N PRO A 64 17.33 -4.38 5.43
CA PRO A 64 17.51 -5.77 5.85
C PRO A 64 16.45 -6.23 6.85
N ALA A 65 15.86 -5.31 7.64
CA ALA A 65 14.84 -5.65 8.63
C ALA A 65 13.58 -6.27 8.01
N PHE A 66 13.31 -5.98 6.72
CA PHE A 66 12.15 -6.55 6.01
C PHE A 66 12.54 -7.61 4.98
N ASN A 67 13.82 -7.75 4.65
CA ASN A 67 14.34 -8.78 3.74
C ASN A 67 13.57 -8.90 2.40
N THR A 68 12.93 -7.82 1.92
CA THR A 68 12.00 -7.93 0.79
C THR A 68 12.64 -7.49 -0.53
N TRP A 69 13.30 -6.33 -0.57
CA TRP A 69 13.82 -5.74 -1.81
C TRP A 69 15.34 -5.58 -1.82
N PHE A 70 15.95 -6.02 -2.93
CA PHE A 70 17.38 -6.01 -3.15
C PHE A 70 17.74 -5.40 -4.51
N LEU A 71 18.89 -4.77 -4.60
CA LEU A 71 19.52 -4.37 -5.85
C LEU A 71 20.74 -5.25 -6.10
N LEU A 72 20.77 -5.96 -7.22
CA LEU A 72 21.92 -6.74 -7.66
C LEU A 72 22.65 -5.97 -8.78
N ASP A 73 23.82 -5.44 -8.46
CA ASP A 73 24.72 -4.81 -9.43
C ASP A 73 25.72 -5.84 -9.96
N ILE A 74 25.77 -5.99 -11.28
CA ILE A 74 26.77 -6.82 -11.98
C ILE A 74 27.63 -5.90 -12.83
N LYS A 75 28.90 -5.78 -12.46
CA LYS A 75 29.88 -4.93 -13.13
C LYS A 75 30.91 -5.79 -13.85
N THR A 76 30.80 -5.82 -15.17
CA THR A 76 31.71 -6.56 -16.05
C THR A 76 32.86 -5.67 -16.49
N VAL A 77 34.09 -6.18 -16.37
CA VAL A 77 35.31 -5.47 -16.76
C VAL A 77 35.84 -6.05 -18.08
N ALA A 78 35.36 -5.48 -19.18
CA ALA A 78 35.86 -5.77 -20.52
C ALA A 78 36.64 -4.55 -21.07
N ARG A 79 36.60 -4.30 -22.39
CA ARG A 79 37.18 -3.08 -23.00
C ARG A 79 36.52 -1.79 -22.49
N HIS A 80 35.26 -1.86 -22.08
CA HIS A 80 34.53 -0.82 -21.36
C HIS A 80 33.86 -1.45 -20.15
N THR A 81 33.93 -0.80 -18.99
CA THR A 81 33.21 -1.22 -17.80
C THR A 81 31.71 -1.02 -18.01
N LYS A 82 30.91 -2.07 -17.80
CA LYS A 82 29.44 -2.02 -17.87
C LYS A 82 28.87 -2.52 -16.55
N THR A 83 28.04 -1.70 -15.91
CA THR A 83 27.24 -2.10 -14.74
C THR A 83 25.79 -2.26 -15.17
N VAL A 84 25.18 -3.39 -14.80
CA VAL A 84 23.74 -3.63 -14.93
C VAL A 84 23.19 -3.84 -13.53
N THR A 85 22.08 -3.18 -13.20
CA THR A 85 21.39 -3.31 -11.92
C THR A 85 20.05 -3.98 -12.12
N TYR A 86 19.77 -5.03 -11.35
CA TYR A 86 18.48 -5.70 -11.29
C TYR A 86 17.81 -5.41 -9.95
N HIS A 87 16.51 -5.10 -9.97
CA HIS A 87 15.71 -4.99 -8.74
C HIS A 87 15.08 -6.34 -8.46
N LEU A 88 15.44 -6.93 -7.33
CA LEU A 88 15.01 -8.26 -6.90
C LEU A 88 14.02 -8.14 -5.74
N GLU A 89 13.00 -9.00 -5.75
CA GLU A 89 12.05 -9.15 -4.66
C GLU A 89 11.98 -10.61 -4.20
N MET A 90 12.13 -10.83 -2.90
CA MET A 90 11.96 -12.15 -2.29
C MET A 90 10.50 -12.59 -2.37
N THR A 91 10.24 -13.84 -2.74
CA THR A 91 8.87 -14.38 -2.78
C THR A 91 8.34 -14.75 -1.41
N ASP A 92 9.23 -15.18 -0.51
CA ASP A 92 8.95 -15.50 0.89
C ASP A 92 10.01 -14.87 1.82
N PRO A 93 9.94 -13.55 2.05
CA PRO A 93 10.93 -12.81 2.83
C PRO A 93 10.89 -13.14 4.33
N GLU A 94 9.87 -13.83 4.83
CA GLU A 94 9.72 -14.12 6.26
C GLU A 94 10.47 -15.38 6.66
N GLU A 95 10.47 -16.40 5.80
CA GLU A 95 11.09 -17.71 6.07
C GLU A 95 12.43 -17.92 5.34
N THR A 96 12.73 -17.13 4.30
CA THR A 96 13.90 -17.34 3.45
C THR A 96 14.88 -16.17 3.53
N THR A 97 16.12 -16.43 3.96
CA THR A 97 17.21 -15.45 3.84
C THR A 97 17.84 -15.51 2.44
N VAL A 98 18.39 -14.39 1.98
CA VAL A 98 19.23 -14.36 0.79
C VAL A 98 20.58 -13.73 1.11
N SER A 99 21.67 -14.37 0.69
CA SER A 99 23.01 -13.84 0.83
C SER A 99 23.78 -13.92 -0.49
N LEU A 100 24.86 -13.14 -0.61
CA LEU A 100 25.78 -13.20 -1.73
C LEU A 100 27.07 -13.87 -1.26
N ARG A 101 27.32 -15.10 -1.71
CA ARG A 101 28.50 -15.84 -1.27
C ARG A 101 29.78 -15.24 -1.85
N THR A 102 30.78 -15.07 -0.98
CA THR A 102 32.04 -14.38 -1.27
C THR A 102 33.24 -15.31 -1.56
N THR A 103 33.04 -16.64 -1.58
CA THR A 103 34.13 -17.62 -1.77
C THR A 103 33.94 -18.50 -3.01
N ASP A 104 35.06 -18.68 -3.75
CA ASP A 104 35.36 -19.47 -4.96
C ASP A 104 34.50 -19.23 -6.22
N THR A 105 33.18 -19.18 -6.09
CA THR A 105 32.25 -18.89 -7.21
C THR A 105 31.09 -18.07 -6.67
N PRO A 106 30.91 -16.82 -7.16
CA PRO A 106 29.78 -15.97 -6.79
C PRO A 106 28.46 -16.70 -7.01
N ALA A 107 27.56 -16.62 -6.03
CA ALA A 107 26.18 -17.09 -6.17
C ALA A 107 25.29 -16.37 -5.15
N LEU A 108 24.00 -16.26 -5.50
CA LEU A 108 22.96 -16.05 -4.50
C LEU A 108 22.78 -17.35 -3.73
N VAL A 109 22.74 -17.25 -2.40
CA VAL A 109 22.50 -18.36 -1.49
C VAL A 109 21.19 -18.08 -0.77
N PHE A 110 20.27 -19.04 -0.85
CA PHE A 110 18.99 -18.99 -0.17
C PHE A 110 19.02 -20.01 0.96
N GLU A 111 18.63 -19.59 2.15
CA GLU A 111 18.50 -20.48 3.30
C GLU A 111 17.09 -20.38 3.88
N ASN A 112 16.44 -21.53 4.00
CA ASN A 112 15.11 -21.68 4.60
C ASN A 112 15.11 -22.98 5.41
N ASN A 113 14.84 -22.89 6.72
CA ASN A 113 14.76 -24.06 7.61
C ASN A 113 15.98 -25.02 7.52
N GLY A 114 17.18 -24.47 7.36
CA GLY A 114 18.45 -25.21 7.23
C GLY A 114 18.68 -25.86 5.84
N VAL A 115 17.74 -25.71 4.92
CA VAL A 115 17.93 -26.06 3.50
C VAL A 115 18.65 -24.90 2.82
N VAL A 116 19.82 -25.19 2.25
CA VAL A 116 20.67 -24.21 1.58
C VAL A 116 20.68 -24.47 0.08
N GLU A 117 20.30 -23.46 -0.69
CA GLU A 117 20.19 -23.56 -2.14
C GLU A 117 20.98 -22.46 -2.83
N ARG A 118 21.58 -22.81 -3.97
CA ARG A 118 22.54 -21.94 -4.66
C ARG A 118 22.01 -21.60 -6.05
N CYS A 119 22.05 -20.32 -6.39
CA CYS A 119 21.62 -19.81 -7.67
C CYS A 119 22.67 -18.87 -8.28
N THR A 120 22.98 -19.08 -9.55
CA THR A 120 23.87 -18.22 -10.34
C THR A 120 23.11 -17.67 -11.55
N PRO A 121 22.14 -16.76 -11.32
CA PRO A 121 21.16 -16.38 -12.35
C PRO A 121 21.79 -15.55 -13.48
N TRP A 122 23.05 -15.14 -13.33
CA TRP A 122 23.89 -14.47 -14.34
C TRP A 122 24.70 -15.42 -15.23
N SER A 123 24.72 -16.74 -14.96
CA SER A 123 25.56 -17.67 -15.70
C SER A 123 25.02 -17.98 -17.11
N GLY A 124 25.94 -18.06 -18.07
CA GLY A 124 25.65 -18.48 -19.45
C GLY A 124 25.28 -17.33 -20.40
N ARG A 125 25.29 -17.62 -21.71
CA ARG A 125 25.10 -16.62 -22.79
C ARG A 125 23.67 -16.05 -22.89
N ASN A 126 22.69 -16.75 -22.29
CA ASN A 126 21.31 -16.32 -22.11
C ASN A 126 20.94 -16.57 -20.65
N SER A 127 21.50 -15.75 -19.77
CA SER A 127 21.36 -15.91 -18.33
C SER A 127 19.88 -15.84 -17.91
N GLU A 128 19.57 -16.38 -16.74
CA GLU A 128 18.22 -16.30 -16.18
C GLU A 128 17.80 -14.85 -15.96
N LEU A 129 18.72 -13.99 -15.51
CA LEU A 129 18.52 -12.54 -15.39
C LEU A 129 18.19 -11.87 -16.72
N ASP A 130 18.91 -12.22 -17.80
CA ASP A 130 18.64 -11.65 -19.12
C ASP A 130 17.26 -12.07 -19.63
N LYS A 131 16.87 -13.33 -19.43
CA LYS A 131 15.53 -13.81 -19.80
C LYS A 131 14.44 -13.10 -18.99
N ALA A 132 14.64 -13.01 -17.67
CA ALA A 132 13.70 -12.38 -16.75
C ALA A 132 13.51 -10.88 -17.08
N ALA A 133 14.61 -10.14 -17.30
CA ALA A 133 14.57 -8.73 -17.65
C ALA A 133 13.91 -8.43 -19.01
N ASN A 134 13.95 -9.39 -19.94
CA ASN A 134 13.34 -9.25 -21.27
C ASN A 134 11.99 -9.98 -21.42
N SER A 135 11.43 -10.51 -20.33
CA SER A 135 10.18 -11.30 -20.36
C SER A 135 8.93 -10.46 -20.64
N GLY A 136 8.96 -9.16 -20.32
CA GLY A 136 7.78 -8.30 -20.33
C GLY A 136 6.85 -8.47 -19.12
N LEU A 137 7.16 -9.39 -18.19
CA LEU A 137 6.44 -9.56 -16.94
C LEU A 137 6.87 -8.49 -15.93
N PRO A 138 5.96 -7.85 -15.17
CA PRO A 138 6.32 -6.94 -14.08
C PRO A 138 7.13 -7.64 -12.98
N TYR A 139 6.84 -8.92 -12.74
CA TYR A 139 7.54 -9.82 -11.83
C TYR A 139 7.96 -11.06 -12.62
N ALA A 140 9.24 -11.20 -12.89
CA ALA A 140 9.78 -12.34 -13.63
C ALA A 140 10.52 -13.26 -12.66
N PRO A 141 10.08 -14.51 -12.48
CA PRO A 141 10.73 -15.42 -11.53
C PRO A 141 12.14 -15.79 -12.00
N ILE A 142 13.03 -15.92 -11.01
CA ILE A 142 14.37 -16.46 -11.16
C ILE A 142 14.67 -17.38 -9.98
N CYS A 143 15.75 -18.16 -10.09
CA CYS A 143 16.22 -19.03 -9.03
C CYS A 143 15.11 -19.95 -8.53
N GLY A 144 14.36 -20.56 -9.45
CA GLY A 144 13.20 -21.41 -9.13
C GLY A 144 12.19 -20.70 -8.23
N ASP A 145 11.65 -19.57 -8.69
CA ASP A 145 10.55 -18.84 -8.02
C ASP A 145 10.82 -18.35 -6.58
N ARG A 146 12.07 -18.38 -6.11
CA ARG A 146 12.47 -17.83 -4.80
C ARG A 146 12.59 -16.31 -4.82
N VAL A 147 12.81 -15.75 -6.01
CA VAL A 147 12.99 -14.31 -6.23
C VAL A 147 12.33 -13.89 -7.53
N PHE A 148 11.71 -12.71 -7.54
CA PHE A 148 11.30 -12.02 -8.75
C PHE A 148 12.31 -10.95 -9.15
N VAL A 149 12.66 -10.88 -10.43
CA VAL A 149 13.16 -9.65 -11.04
C VAL A 149 11.95 -8.74 -11.27
N ARG A 150 11.96 -7.57 -10.62
CA ARG A 150 10.96 -6.51 -10.82
C ARG A 150 11.33 -5.71 -12.07
N ASN A 151 10.49 -5.76 -13.10
CA ASN A 151 10.71 -5.07 -14.36
C ASN A 151 9.87 -3.79 -14.47
N GLU A 152 10.47 -2.75 -15.03
CA GLU A 152 9.74 -1.54 -15.36
C GLU A 152 8.74 -1.85 -16.48
N VAL A 153 7.47 -1.62 -16.19
CA VAL A 153 6.37 -1.75 -17.13
C VAL A 153 5.57 -0.47 -17.16
N ARG A 154 4.92 -0.20 -18.28
CA ARG A 154 3.93 0.88 -18.34
C ARG A 154 2.65 0.35 -17.70
N GLY A 155 2.00 1.17 -16.88
CA GLY A 155 0.61 0.95 -16.49
C GLY A 155 -0.28 1.03 -17.73
N SER A 156 -0.44 -0.08 -18.44
CA SER A 156 -1.22 -0.15 -19.67
C SER A 156 -1.82 -1.52 -19.88
N ARG A 157 -2.91 -1.53 -20.64
CA ARG A 157 -3.69 -2.73 -20.98
C ARG A 157 -2.90 -3.84 -21.70
N SER A 158 -1.67 -3.57 -22.13
CA SER A 158 -0.87 -4.43 -23.00
C SER A 158 -0.13 -5.56 -22.30
N ASN A 159 0.15 -5.49 -20.99
CA ASN A 159 0.81 -6.58 -20.26
C ASN A 159 -0.17 -7.62 -19.66
N ARG A 160 -1.48 -7.40 -19.82
CA ARG A 160 -2.55 -8.19 -19.17
C ARG A 160 -2.50 -9.67 -19.48
N GLU A 161 -2.35 -10.02 -20.76
CA GLU A 161 -2.43 -11.42 -21.22
C GLU A 161 -1.25 -12.22 -20.69
N ALA A 162 -0.04 -11.66 -20.75
CA ALA A 162 1.16 -12.26 -20.20
C ALA A 162 1.10 -12.39 -18.66
N VAL A 163 0.58 -11.38 -17.95
CA VAL A 163 0.44 -11.45 -16.49
C VAL A 163 -0.66 -12.44 -16.07
N ALA A 164 -1.81 -12.44 -16.75
CA ALA A 164 -2.88 -13.36 -16.44
C ALA A 164 -2.46 -14.83 -16.70
N GLU A 165 -1.74 -15.08 -17.79
CA GLU A 165 -1.13 -16.39 -18.06
C GLU A 165 -0.11 -16.76 -16.98
N PHE A 166 0.79 -15.83 -16.62
CA PHE A 166 1.76 -16.04 -15.55
C PHE A 166 1.09 -16.39 -14.21
N LEU A 167 0.09 -15.62 -13.76
CA LEU A 167 -0.63 -15.88 -12.52
C LEU A 167 -1.34 -17.24 -12.57
N ARG A 168 -1.99 -17.58 -13.70
CA ARG A 168 -2.66 -18.87 -13.86
C ARG A 168 -1.69 -20.05 -13.78
N ASP A 169 -0.52 -19.91 -14.38
CA ASP A 169 0.43 -21.01 -14.52
C ASP A 169 1.33 -21.18 -13.28
N ASN A 170 1.51 -20.13 -12.47
CA ASN A 170 2.49 -20.11 -11.37
C ASN A 170 1.89 -19.79 -9.99
N VAL A 171 0.67 -19.24 -9.94
CA VAL A 171 -0.04 -18.95 -8.69
C VAL A 171 -1.26 -19.85 -8.62
N ILE A 172 -1.13 -20.98 -7.94
CA ILE A 172 -2.27 -21.86 -7.67
C ILE A 172 -3.06 -21.22 -6.53
N PHE A 173 -4.26 -20.74 -6.82
CA PHE A 173 -5.08 -20.05 -5.83
C PHE A 173 -5.67 -21.06 -4.82
N GLY A 174 -4.90 -21.40 -3.78
CA GLY A 174 -5.24 -22.39 -2.75
C GLY A 174 -4.08 -23.28 -2.30
N GLU A 175 -2.95 -23.27 -3.02
CA GLU A 175 -1.65 -23.77 -2.60
C GLU A 175 -0.67 -22.67 -3.02
N SER A 176 0.11 -22.07 -2.12
CA SER A 176 1.08 -21.01 -2.47
C SER A 176 2.05 -21.46 -3.57
N ILE A 177 3.02 -20.64 -3.97
CA ILE A 177 4.08 -21.03 -4.93
C ILE A 177 4.91 -22.23 -4.36
N VAL A 178 4.33 -23.43 -4.42
CA VAL A 178 4.77 -24.71 -3.82
C VAL A 178 5.57 -25.50 -4.87
N GLY A 179 6.04 -24.83 -5.91
CA GLY A 179 6.99 -25.42 -6.86
C GLY A 179 8.29 -25.90 -6.19
N ILE A 180 8.64 -25.34 -5.02
CA ILE A 180 9.99 -25.49 -4.43
C ILE A 180 10.03 -25.95 -2.96
N ILE A 181 8.89 -26.04 -2.25
CA ILE A 181 8.85 -26.63 -0.89
C ILE A 181 8.15 -27.99 -0.93
N LYS A 182 8.63 -28.91 -1.77
CA LYS A 182 8.36 -30.34 -1.59
C LYS A 182 9.57 -31.01 -0.95
N GLY A 183 9.61 -30.89 0.37
CA GLY A 183 10.63 -31.48 1.21
C GLY A 183 10.21 -31.86 2.63
N SER A 184 9.02 -31.49 3.13
CA SER A 184 8.51 -31.97 4.43
C SER A 184 7.15 -31.34 4.79
N PHE A 185 6.12 -32.18 4.94
CA PHE A 185 4.82 -31.93 5.61
C PHE A 185 3.89 -30.85 5.03
N TYR A 186 2.77 -31.27 4.40
CA TYR A 186 1.44 -31.34 5.02
C TYR A 186 0.44 -31.96 4.02
N GLU A 187 -0.26 -32.99 4.48
CA GLU A 187 -1.59 -33.36 3.96
C GLU A 187 -2.60 -32.43 4.65
N ASP A 188 -3.37 -31.67 3.88
CA ASP A 188 -4.83 -31.70 3.94
C ASP A 188 -5.42 -30.72 2.92
N ALA A 189 -6.14 -31.29 1.97
CA ALA A 189 -6.85 -30.59 0.94
C ALA A 189 -8.17 -30.04 1.47
N TYR A 190 -8.23 -28.83 2.01
CA TYR A 190 -9.47 -28.03 2.10
C TYR A 190 -9.13 -26.54 2.25
N MET A 191 -9.94 -25.70 1.58
CA MET A 191 -10.03 -24.24 1.67
C MET A 191 -9.15 -23.59 2.75
N VAL A 192 -8.18 -22.78 2.34
CA VAL A 192 -7.53 -21.79 3.21
C VAL A 192 -8.50 -20.61 3.44
N SER A 193 -9.60 -20.90 4.11
CA SER A 193 -10.11 -19.99 5.12
C SER A 193 -9.12 -20.12 6.28
N GLY A 194 -8.27 -19.11 6.53
CA GLY A 194 -7.43 -19.11 7.74
C GLY A 194 -8.27 -19.47 8.95
N ASP A 195 -7.69 -20.20 9.90
CA ASP A 195 -8.37 -20.70 11.11
C ASP A 195 -9.39 -19.68 11.60
N VAL A 196 -10.67 -20.01 11.39
CA VAL A 196 -11.76 -19.26 12.01
C VAL A 196 -11.49 -19.40 13.50
N ILE A 197 -10.97 -18.34 14.13
CA ILE A 197 -10.99 -18.23 15.58
C ILE A 197 -12.47 -18.33 15.94
N ALA A 198 -12.90 -19.52 16.32
CA ALA A 198 -14.24 -19.80 16.77
C ALA A 198 -14.50 -18.92 17.99
N GLY A 199 -15.16 -17.77 17.78
CA GLY A 199 -15.30 -16.77 18.85
C GLY A 199 -15.75 -15.40 18.39
N GLY A 200 -16.85 -15.34 17.65
CA GLY A 200 -17.59 -14.10 17.37
C GLY A 200 -18.49 -14.32 16.16
N ASP A 201 -19.78 -14.53 16.39
CA ASP A 201 -20.79 -14.53 15.34
C ASP A 201 -20.58 -13.28 14.46
N SER A 202 -20.53 -13.41 13.13
CA SER A 202 -20.32 -12.27 12.23
C SER A 202 -21.33 -11.14 12.52
N GLY A 203 -22.53 -11.50 12.96
CA GLY A 203 -23.54 -10.58 13.48
C GLY A 203 -23.18 -9.89 14.80
N GLU A 204 -22.50 -10.58 15.72
CA GLU A 204 -22.03 -10.00 16.99
C GLU A 204 -20.90 -8.98 16.76
N VAL A 205 -19.94 -9.28 15.88
CA VAL A 205 -18.87 -8.31 15.55
C VAL A 205 -19.45 -7.11 14.79
N ALA A 206 -20.37 -7.33 13.84
CA ALA A 206 -21.09 -6.25 13.17
C ALA A 206 -21.87 -5.38 14.18
N ALA A 207 -22.53 -6.00 15.17
CA ALA A 207 -23.20 -5.28 16.25
C ALA A 207 -22.22 -4.52 17.14
N SER A 208 -21.02 -5.07 17.37
CA SER A 208 -19.97 -4.43 18.17
C SER A 208 -19.40 -3.17 17.51
N LEU A 209 -19.36 -3.09 16.17
CA LEU A 209 -19.06 -1.85 15.45
C LEU A 209 -20.08 -0.73 15.73
N GLY A 210 -21.21 -1.05 16.38
CA GLY A 210 -22.24 -0.13 16.77
C GLY A 210 -23.06 0.37 15.59
N LYS A 211 -23.55 1.61 15.67
CA LYS A 211 -24.23 2.30 14.58
C LYS A 211 -23.69 3.72 14.50
N ALA A 212 -23.73 4.32 13.31
CA ALA A 212 -23.50 5.74 13.20
C ALA A 212 -24.53 6.52 14.02
N ASN A 213 -24.11 7.60 14.65
CA ASN A 213 -24.96 8.47 15.45
C ASN A 213 -25.84 9.36 14.53
N LEU A 214 -27.01 8.84 14.19
CA LEU A 214 -28.00 9.47 13.31
C LEU A 214 -29.24 9.90 14.11
N SER A 215 -29.95 10.91 13.60
CA SER A 215 -31.27 11.33 14.08
C SER A 215 -32.39 10.40 13.65
N GLN A 216 -32.18 9.68 12.53
CA GLN A 216 -33.12 8.74 11.95
C GLN A 216 -32.37 7.61 11.25
N TYR A 217 -33.02 6.44 11.20
CA TYR A 217 -32.43 5.21 10.68
C TYR A 217 -33.35 4.57 9.63
N PRO A 218 -33.61 5.27 8.51
CA PRO A 218 -34.47 4.72 7.46
C PRO A 218 -33.84 3.46 6.87
N VAL A 219 -34.70 2.54 6.44
CA VAL A 219 -34.28 1.39 5.62
C VAL A 219 -34.30 1.80 4.17
N PHE A 220 -33.20 1.59 3.45
CA PHE A 220 -33.07 1.90 2.04
C PHE A 220 -32.28 0.83 1.30
N ARG A 221 -32.41 0.80 -0.03
CA ARG A 221 -31.62 -0.08 -0.88
C ARG A 221 -30.32 0.61 -1.26
N ALA A 222 -29.23 0.19 -0.64
CA ALA A 222 -27.88 0.52 -1.08
C ALA A 222 -27.44 -0.50 -2.14
N TYR A 223 -26.73 -0.03 -3.17
CA TYR A 223 -26.26 -0.88 -4.27
C TYR A 223 -24.77 -1.15 -4.10
N PHE A 224 -24.45 -2.19 -3.33
CA PHE A 224 -23.11 -2.76 -3.26
C PHE A 224 -22.88 -3.74 -4.41
N GLY A 225 -21.63 -3.90 -4.85
CA GLY A 225 -21.23 -4.94 -5.80
C GLY A 225 -20.95 -6.30 -5.13
N PHE A 226 -21.34 -6.47 -3.86
CA PHE A 226 -21.23 -7.71 -3.08
C PHE A 226 -22.49 -7.92 -2.23
N GLU A 227 -22.73 -9.18 -1.83
CA GLU A 227 -23.86 -9.57 -1.00
C GLU A 227 -23.59 -9.29 0.49
N LEU A 228 -24.67 -8.97 1.23
CA LEU A 228 -24.63 -8.66 2.66
C LEU A 228 -25.57 -9.58 3.42
N ASP A 229 -25.12 -10.09 4.56
CA ASP A 229 -25.93 -10.94 5.42
C ASP A 229 -27.02 -10.12 6.13
N GLY A 230 -28.27 -10.55 6.02
CA GLY A 230 -29.41 -9.93 6.72
C GLY A 230 -29.88 -8.59 6.14
N ALA A 231 -29.56 -8.29 4.88
CA ALA A 231 -29.92 -7.05 4.18
C ALA A 231 -30.94 -7.24 3.03
N GLU A 232 -31.64 -8.38 2.96
CA GLU A 232 -32.56 -8.72 1.85
C GLU A 232 -33.73 -7.72 1.74
N GLY A 233 -34.16 -7.17 2.87
CA GLY A 233 -35.18 -6.12 2.96
C GLY A 233 -34.66 -4.69 2.73
N GLY A 234 -33.36 -4.53 2.47
CA GLY A 234 -32.65 -3.26 2.50
C GLY A 234 -31.85 -3.07 3.79
N MET A 235 -31.01 -2.03 3.80
CA MET A 235 -30.13 -1.70 4.91
C MET A 235 -30.69 -0.55 5.73
N GLN A 236 -30.60 -0.67 7.05
CA GLN A 236 -30.83 0.44 7.95
C GLN A 236 -29.64 1.40 7.90
N ALA A 237 -29.89 2.69 7.64
CA ALA A 237 -28.84 3.69 7.54
C ALA A 237 -27.91 3.71 8.76
N GLY A 238 -26.60 3.73 8.51
CA GLY A 238 -25.58 3.79 9.55
C GLY A 238 -25.35 2.49 10.33
N SER A 239 -26.04 1.40 9.99
CA SER A 239 -25.81 0.07 10.60
C SER A 239 -24.81 -0.74 9.78
N TRP A 240 -24.01 -1.55 10.48
CA TRP A 240 -23.04 -2.46 9.86
C TRP A 240 -23.66 -3.82 9.56
N TYR A 241 -23.32 -4.36 8.40
CA TYR A 241 -23.73 -5.68 7.93
C TYR A 241 -22.48 -6.45 7.52
N ALA A 242 -22.41 -7.75 7.84
CA ALA A 242 -21.32 -8.59 7.37
C ALA A 242 -21.39 -8.74 5.84
N VAL A 243 -20.23 -8.71 5.19
CA VAL A 243 -20.14 -9.05 3.77
C VAL A 243 -20.09 -10.57 3.67
N LYS A 244 -20.99 -11.13 2.84
CA LYS A 244 -21.10 -12.56 2.65
C LYS A 244 -19.82 -13.12 2.01
N ASP A 245 -19.40 -14.30 2.44
CA ASP A 245 -18.18 -14.99 1.98
C ASP A 245 -16.87 -14.17 2.16
N ALA A 246 -16.90 -13.17 3.05
CA ALA A 246 -15.80 -12.26 3.29
C ALA A 246 -15.68 -11.94 4.80
N ALA A 247 -15.27 -12.95 5.59
CA ALA A 247 -15.11 -12.82 7.04
C ALA A 247 -14.33 -11.57 7.47
N GLY A 248 -14.69 -10.94 8.59
CA GLY A 248 -14.00 -9.74 9.08
C GLY A 248 -14.20 -8.46 8.24
N ILE A 249 -15.03 -8.50 7.20
CA ILE A 249 -15.37 -7.37 6.35
C ILE A 249 -16.84 -7.01 6.55
N TYR A 250 -17.12 -5.73 6.77
CA TYR A 250 -18.46 -5.21 7.07
C TYR A 250 -18.76 -4.00 6.21
N ALA A 251 -20.01 -3.81 5.83
CA ALA A 251 -20.45 -2.68 5.03
C ALA A 251 -21.52 -1.86 5.74
N SER A 252 -21.52 -0.55 5.48
CA SER A 252 -22.53 0.39 5.95
C SER A 252 -22.79 1.46 4.90
N ALA A 253 -23.97 2.06 4.93
CA ALA A 253 -24.31 3.19 4.09
C ALA A 253 -25.21 4.19 4.82
N MET A 254 -25.09 5.48 4.48
CA MET A 254 -25.91 6.56 5.05
C MET A 254 -25.85 7.82 4.17
N GLN A 255 -26.68 8.81 4.50
CA GLN A 255 -26.58 10.16 3.95
C GLN A 255 -26.18 11.14 5.07
N PRO A 256 -25.25 12.09 4.83
CA PRO A 256 -24.75 13.01 5.87
C PRO A 256 -25.83 13.84 6.57
N GLY A 257 -26.92 14.17 5.89
CA GLY A 257 -28.07 14.89 6.45
C GLY A 257 -28.82 14.12 7.54
N MET A 258 -28.60 12.81 7.68
CA MET A 258 -29.20 11.98 8.72
C MET A 258 -28.46 12.09 10.05
N ILE A 259 -27.22 12.60 10.07
CA ILE A 259 -26.38 12.68 11.28
C ILE A 259 -27.11 13.43 12.40
N HIS A 260 -26.93 12.97 13.63
CA HIS A 260 -27.61 13.58 14.78
C HIS A 260 -27.28 15.07 14.92
N PRO A 261 -28.26 15.96 15.22
CA PRO A 261 -28.06 17.39 15.38
C PRO A 261 -26.94 17.78 16.35
N ASP A 262 -26.74 17.00 17.42
CA ASP A 262 -25.66 17.24 18.40
C ASP A 262 -24.25 17.08 17.82
N ILE A 263 -24.12 16.42 16.67
CA ILE A 263 -22.88 16.32 15.89
C ILE A 263 -22.89 17.39 14.79
N LEU A 264 -23.96 17.47 13.98
CA LEU A 264 -24.01 18.39 12.84
C LEU A 264 -23.93 19.88 13.23
N ASN A 265 -24.54 20.27 14.35
CA ASN A 265 -24.74 21.69 14.71
C ASN A 265 -23.62 22.28 15.59
N ARG A 266 -22.50 21.55 15.78
CA ARG A 266 -21.39 22.04 16.60
C ARG A 266 -20.66 23.20 15.90
N LYS A 267 -20.71 24.37 16.52
CA LYS A 267 -20.19 25.62 15.95
C LYS A 267 -18.67 25.62 15.86
N GLY A 268 -18.14 26.09 14.73
CA GLY A 268 -16.71 26.34 14.53
C GLY A 268 -15.87 25.11 14.16
N GLU A 269 -16.43 23.89 14.26
CA GLU A 269 -15.70 22.66 13.92
C GLU A 269 -15.76 22.32 12.42
N THR A 270 -16.87 22.62 11.74
CA THR A 270 -17.07 22.35 10.30
C THR A 270 -17.92 23.43 9.64
N HIS A 271 -17.92 23.47 8.30
CA HIS A 271 -18.94 24.20 7.55
C HIS A 271 -20.28 23.44 7.58
N TRP A 272 -21.36 24.16 7.28
CA TRP A 272 -22.69 23.58 7.13
C TRP A 272 -22.77 22.70 5.89
N LEU A 273 -23.54 21.61 5.98
CA LEU A 273 -23.85 20.77 4.83
C LEU A 273 -24.84 21.50 3.92
N ASP A 274 -24.54 21.57 2.63
CA ASP A 274 -25.52 22.02 1.65
C ASP A 274 -26.56 20.94 1.30
N GLY A 275 -27.59 21.31 0.54
CA GLY A 275 -28.66 20.40 0.18
C GLY A 275 -28.23 19.21 -0.69
N ILE A 276 -27.10 19.28 -1.39
CA ILE A 276 -26.60 18.20 -2.25
C ILE A 276 -25.82 17.20 -1.39
N GLU A 277 -24.78 17.63 -0.69
CA GLU A 277 -23.95 16.71 0.12
C GLU A 277 -24.73 16.13 1.31
N SER A 278 -25.73 16.84 1.82
CA SER A 278 -26.65 16.34 2.87
C SER A 278 -27.45 15.11 2.42
N ARG A 279 -27.73 14.97 1.12
CA ARG A 279 -28.51 13.85 0.55
C ARG A 279 -27.66 12.89 -0.29
N ALA A 280 -26.35 13.07 -0.30
CA ALA A 280 -25.43 12.24 -1.05
C ALA A 280 -25.19 10.91 -0.32
N ASP A 281 -25.19 9.81 -1.06
CA ASP A 281 -24.91 8.50 -0.48
C ASP A 281 -23.42 8.38 -0.13
N VAL A 282 -23.16 7.88 1.06
CA VAL A 282 -21.83 7.46 1.53
C VAL A 282 -21.85 5.96 1.75
N TYR A 283 -20.92 5.26 1.12
CA TYR A 283 -20.73 3.82 1.24
C TYR A 283 -19.44 3.57 2.02
N LEU A 284 -19.48 2.72 3.03
CA LEU A 284 -18.34 2.42 3.89
C LEU A 284 -18.11 0.92 3.98
N VAL A 285 -16.84 0.55 4.08
CA VAL A 285 -16.40 -0.82 4.35
C VAL A 285 -15.41 -0.81 5.50
N ALA A 286 -15.67 -1.61 6.54
CA ALA A 286 -14.81 -1.79 7.69
C ALA A 286 -14.09 -3.14 7.61
N PHE A 287 -12.81 -3.14 7.95
CA PHE A 287 -11.95 -4.32 8.03
C PHE A 287 -11.52 -4.52 9.49
N ASP A 288 -11.80 -5.68 10.07
CA ASP A 288 -11.28 -6.08 11.38
C ASP A 288 -9.78 -6.37 11.29
N LEU A 289 -8.94 -5.46 11.78
CA LEU A 289 -7.48 -5.54 11.64
C LEU A 289 -6.85 -6.70 12.42
N SER A 290 -7.61 -7.39 13.27
CA SER A 290 -7.15 -8.65 13.85
C SER A 290 -7.00 -9.74 12.78
N GLN A 291 -7.78 -9.70 11.70
CA GLN A 291 -7.84 -10.73 10.64
C GLN A 291 -7.02 -10.39 9.38
N PHE A 292 -6.44 -9.18 9.32
CA PHE A 292 -5.74 -8.71 8.12
C PHE A 292 -4.36 -8.15 8.41
N GLU A 293 -3.45 -8.41 7.48
CA GLU A 293 -2.27 -7.58 7.24
C GLU A 293 -2.61 -6.47 6.26
N LEU A 294 -1.89 -5.35 6.35
CA LEU A 294 -2.05 -4.22 5.46
C LEU A 294 -0.72 -3.91 4.78
N GLY A 295 -0.77 -3.67 3.48
CA GLY A 295 0.39 -3.22 2.73
C GLY A 295 0.06 -2.13 1.73
N TYR A 296 1.11 -1.62 1.10
CA TYR A 296 1.05 -0.50 0.18
C TYR A 296 2.02 -0.73 -0.98
N GLU A 297 1.54 -0.54 -2.20
CA GLU A 297 2.36 -0.63 -3.42
C GLU A 297 2.30 0.68 -4.20
N VAL A 298 3.45 1.09 -4.73
CA VAL A 298 3.58 2.32 -5.50
C VAL A 298 3.23 2.07 -6.95
N GLY A 299 2.38 2.93 -7.53
CA GLY A 299 2.02 2.88 -8.94
C GLY A 299 3.21 3.05 -9.87
N THR A 300 3.10 2.58 -11.12
CA THR A 300 4.19 2.69 -12.11
C THR A 300 4.59 4.14 -12.38
N ASP A 301 3.66 5.09 -12.20
CA ASP A 301 3.91 6.53 -12.39
C ASP A 301 3.62 7.36 -11.12
N HIS A 302 2.46 7.15 -10.50
CA HIS A 302 1.97 7.96 -9.40
C HIS A 302 1.99 7.24 -8.05
N PRO A 303 2.29 7.97 -6.96
CA PRO A 303 2.80 9.35 -6.92
C PRO A 303 4.22 9.46 -7.52
N ARG A 304 4.47 10.56 -8.25
CA ARG A 304 5.80 10.84 -8.81
C ARG A 304 6.77 11.33 -7.74
N LEU A 305 8.04 11.48 -8.10
CA LEU A 305 9.12 11.87 -7.18
C LEU A 305 9.63 13.30 -7.42
N ASN A 306 9.23 13.94 -8.52
CA ASN A 306 9.56 15.33 -8.79
C ASN A 306 8.81 16.30 -7.85
N TRP A 307 9.25 17.55 -7.87
CA TRP A 307 8.52 18.65 -7.26
C TRP A 307 7.08 18.76 -7.79
N SER A 308 6.11 18.88 -6.88
CA SER A 308 4.81 19.47 -7.21
C SER A 308 5.00 20.89 -7.76
N PRO A 309 4.14 21.34 -8.68
CA PRO A 309 4.13 22.74 -9.10
C PRO A 309 3.53 23.69 -8.06
N ARG A 310 2.97 23.17 -6.94
CA ARG A 310 2.26 23.98 -5.94
C ARG A 310 3.20 24.83 -5.06
N PRO A 311 4.26 24.29 -4.43
CA PRO A 311 5.16 25.10 -3.62
C PRO A 311 5.98 26.07 -4.48
N SER A 312 6.26 27.25 -3.96
CA SER A 312 7.05 28.29 -4.64
C SER A 312 7.95 29.03 -3.67
N GLY A 313 8.86 29.87 -4.19
CA GLY A 313 9.79 30.65 -3.37
C GLY A 313 10.65 29.76 -2.48
N SER A 314 10.70 30.07 -1.18
CA SER A 314 11.48 29.33 -0.17
C SER A 314 10.96 27.91 0.09
N GLY A 315 9.74 27.59 -0.33
CA GLY A 315 9.18 26.23 -0.21
C GLY A 315 9.78 25.22 -1.18
N LYS A 316 10.58 25.67 -2.14
CA LYS A 316 11.21 24.84 -3.17
C LYS A 316 12.69 25.15 -3.27
N ASN A 317 13.51 24.13 -3.04
CA ASN A 317 14.94 24.22 -3.34
C ASN A 317 15.17 23.90 -4.82
N TRP A 318 15.40 24.94 -5.62
CA TRP A 318 15.56 24.86 -7.08
C TRP A 318 16.84 24.16 -7.54
N GLN A 319 17.78 23.89 -6.62
CA GLN A 319 19.00 23.12 -6.91
C GLN A 319 18.76 21.61 -6.83
N LEU A 320 17.64 21.19 -6.24
CA LEU A 320 17.30 19.77 -6.08
C LEU A 320 16.36 19.31 -7.21
N PRO A 321 16.59 18.12 -7.79
CA PRO A 321 15.71 17.58 -8.83
C PRO A 321 14.29 17.26 -8.34
N GLY A 322 14.11 16.95 -7.05
CA GLY A 322 12.85 16.75 -6.36
C GLY A 322 12.95 17.15 -4.88
N PRO A 323 11.84 17.10 -4.10
CA PRO A 323 11.82 17.56 -2.71
C PRO A 323 12.79 16.79 -1.80
N ASP A 324 13.04 15.52 -2.12
CA ASP A 324 13.91 14.64 -1.34
C ASP A 324 15.33 14.53 -1.95
N GLY A 325 15.65 15.36 -2.96
CA GLY A 325 16.96 15.37 -3.64
C GLY A 325 17.06 14.46 -4.87
N PHE A 326 16.00 13.77 -5.26
CA PHE A 326 15.87 12.93 -6.45
C PHE A 326 14.50 13.09 -7.09
N ASN A 327 14.34 12.72 -8.37
CA ASN A 327 13.07 12.74 -9.09
C ASN A 327 12.79 11.46 -9.89
N THR A 328 13.63 10.44 -9.72
CA THR A 328 13.52 9.13 -10.35
C THR A 328 13.62 8.04 -9.28
N SER A 329 12.89 6.95 -9.47
CA SER A 329 12.99 5.79 -8.60
C SER A 329 14.06 4.82 -9.08
N ALA A 330 14.66 5.02 -10.26
CA ALA A 330 15.68 4.11 -10.78
C ALA A 330 16.90 4.04 -9.83
N PRO A 331 17.41 2.83 -9.54
CA PRO A 331 17.05 1.53 -10.13
C PRO A 331 15.92 0.77 -9.42
N VAL A 332 15.28 1.33 -8.39
CA VAL A 332 14.12 0.73 -7.69
C VAL A 332 12.87 0.81 -8.57
N VAL A 333 12.41 -0.35 -9.01
CA VAL A 333 11.26 -0.51 -9.91
C VAL A 333 9.93 -0.46 -9.15
N ARG A 334 9.01 0.37 -9.67
CA ARG A 334 7.61 0.49 -9.23
C ARG A 334 6.72 -0.29 -10.20
N THR A 335 6.11 -1.38 -9.72
CA THR A 335 5.32 -2.29 -10.57
C THR A 335 3.86 -1.88 -10.65
N GLY A 336 3.34 -1.13 -9.67
CA GLY A 336 1.93 -0.76 -9.59
C GLY A 336 0.99 -1.96 -9.58
N MET A 337 1.48 -3.12 -9.11
CA MET A 337 0.77 -4.39 -9.09
C MET A 337 1.15 -5.13 -7.82
N LEU A 338 0.20 -5.86 -7.24
CA LEU A 338 0.45 -6.73 -6.10
C LEU A 338 1.48 -7.78 -6.49
N SER A 339 2.41 -8.10 -5.57
CA SER A 339 3.34 -9.19 -5.80
C SER A 339 2.57 -10.50 -6.02
N PRO A 340 2.95 -11.31 -7.02
CA PRO A 340 2.32 -12.59 -7.27
C PRO A 340 2.27 -13.51 -6.05
N SER A 341 3.28 -13.45 -5.16
CA SER A 341 3.35 -14.26 -3.94
C SER A 341 2.32 -13.88 -2.86
N LEU A 342 1.59 -12.78 -3.02
CA LEU A 342 0.57 -12.30 -2.07
C LEU A 342 -0.87 -12.45 -2.61
N THR A 343 -1.01 -12.93 -3.85
CA THR A 343 -2.28 -12.90 -4.60
C THR A 343 -3.31 -13.88 -4.04
N ASP A 344 -2.87 -14.98 -3.45
CA ASP A 344 -3.72 -16.01 -2.82
C ASP A 344 -4.40 -15.51 -1.54
N ARG A 345 -3.73 -14.62 -0.80
CA ARG A 345 -4.20 -14.05 0.47
C ARG A 345 -4.94 -12.73 0.29
N VAL A 346 -4.97 -12.14 -0.90
CA VAL A 346 -5.56 -10.80 -1.09
C VAL A 346 -7.06 -10.80 -0.79
N ALA A 347 -7.48 -9.95 0.13
CA ALA A 347 -8.88 -9.80 0.53
C ALA A 347 -9.53 -8.54 -0.05
N ALA A 348 -8.75 -7.46 -0.17
CA ALA A 348 -9.24 -6.20 -0.71
C ALA A 348 -8.10 -5.32 -1.20
N THR A 349 -8.41 -4.41 -2.14
CA THR A 349 -7.58 -3.25 -2.44
C THR A 349 -8.42 -1.99 -2.46
N PHE A 350 -7.79 -0.86 -2.18
CA PHE A 350 -8.35 0.46 -2.46
C PHE A 350 -7.28 1.45 -2.90
N ALA A 351 -7.69 2.43 -3.70
CA ALA A 351 -6.79 3.46 -4.22
C ALA A 351 -6.12 4.23 -3.08
N GLY A 352 -4.81 4.42 -3.19
CA GLY A 352 -3.97 4.97 -2.13
C GLY A 352 -4.26 6.44 -1.87
N GLY A 353 -3.55 7.34 -2.56
CA GLY A 353 -3.62 8.75 -2.25
C GLY A 353 -3.40 9.68 -3.44
N PHE A 354 -3.22 10.96 -3.12
CA PHE A 354 -3.05 11.97 -4.15
C PHE A 354 -1.79 11.76 -4.97
N LYS A 355 -1.87 12.10 -6.27
CA LYS A 355 -0.69 12.34 -7.10
C LYS A 355 0.22 13.37 -6.45
N ARG A 356 1.52 13.25 -6.71
CA ARG A 356 2.56 14.19 -6.26
C ARG A 356 2.21 15.65 -6.59
N ASP A 357 1.66 15.92 -7.77
CA ASP A 357 1.30 17.28 -8.19
C ASP A 357 0.28 17.95 -7.26
N HIS A 358 -0.53 17.16 -6.55
CA HIS A 358 -1.54 17.63 -5.60
C HIS A 358 -1.15 17.42 -4.14
N GLY A 359 -0.16 16.56 -3.89
CA GLY A 359 0.31 16.23 -2.55
C GLY A 359 1.30 17.21 -1.97
N ALA A 360 1.13 18.53 -2.16
CA ALA A 360 1.93 19.58 -1.54
C ALA A 360 1.12 20.90 -1.46
N TRP A 361 1.49 21.79 -0.55
CA TRP A 361 0.76 23.05 -0.34
C TRP A 361 1.10 24.10 -1.39
N ARG A 362 0.06 24.80 -1.88
CA ARG A 362 0.20 25.96 -2.77
C ARG A 362 0.41 27.28 -2.00
N ALA A 363 -0.13 27.39 -0.80
CA ALA A 363 -0.11 28.59 0.03
C ALA A 363 -0.18 28.23 1.53
N GLY A 364 0.05 29.21 2.40
CA GLY A 364 0.13 29.02 3.85
C GLY A 364 1.50 28.49 4.30
N ASP A 365 1.70 28.36 5.62
CA ASP A 365 3.01 28.06 6.21
C ASP A 365 3.63 26.76 5.67
N LYS A 366 2.80 25.73 5.47
CA LYS A 366 3.23 24.43 4.92
C LYS A 366 3.75 24.53 3.48
N ALA A 367 3.37 25.56 2.71
CA ALA A 367 3.89 25.78 1.36
C ALA A 367 5.35 26.25 1.35
N PHE A 368 5.85 26.82 2.45
CA PHE A 368 7.17 27.45 2.55
C PHE A 368 8.15 26.73 3.48
N THR A 369 7.72 25.62 4.08
CA THR A 369 8.48 24.82 5.05
C THR A 369 8.48 23.36 4.63
N ASN A 370 9.48 22.59 5.07
CA ASN A 370 9.62 21.16 4.76
C ASN A 370 9.39 20.84 3.28
N TYR A 371 10.03 21.61 2.40
CA TYR A 371 9.93 21.45 0.94
C TYR A 371 8.47 21.46 0.42
N GLY A 372 7.57 22.23 1.05
CA GLY A 372 6.15 22.29 0.65
C GLY A 372 5.27 21.18 1.23
N HIS A 373 5.79 20.41 2.20
CA HIS A 373 5.11 19.28 2.83
C HIS A 373 4.59 18.26 1.81
N HIS A 374 5.49 17.81 0.95
CA HIS A 374 5.17 16.80 -0.04
C HIS A 374 4.73 15.49 0.64
N TYR A 375 3.56 14.96 0.33
CA TYR A 375 3.04 13.78 1.03
C TYR A 375 4.01 12.60 0.92
N GLY A 376 4.54 12.16 2.06
CA GLY A 376 5.52 11.09 2.15
C GLY A 376 4.93 9.70 1.93
N PHE A 377 5.77 8.75 1.51
CA PHE A 377 5.39 7.35 1.35
C PHE A 377 6.59 6.40 1.30
N LEU A 378 6.37 5.17 1.79
CA LEU A 378 7.32 4.08 1.85
C LEU A 378 6.63 2.76 1.52
N ALA A 379 7.34 1.85 0.88
CA ALA A 379 6.90 0.47 0.68
C ALA A 379 8.05 -0.50 1.02
N ASN A 380 7.75 -1.57 1.74
CA ASN A 380 8.73 -2.58 2.18
C ASN A 380 9.97 -1.96 2.89
N GLY A 381 9.76 -0.93 3.69
CA GLY A 381 10.81 -0.19 4.39
C GLY A 381 11.69 0.68 3.50
N VAL A 382 11.37 0.81 2.20
CA VAL A 382 12.08 1.63 1.22
C VAL A 382 11.39 2.97 1.08
N ILE A 383 12.15 4.04 1.33
CA ILE A 383 11.70 5.42 1.33
C ILE A 383 11.67 5.94 -0.11
N PHE A 384 10.47 6.16 -0.65
CA PHE A 384 10.29 6.89 -1.92
C PHE A 384 10.08 8.38 -1.69
N SER A 385 9.54 8.76 -0.54
CA SER A 385 9.43 10.16 -0.14
C SER A 385 9.38 10.30 1.37
N LYS A 386 10.10 11.27 1.92
CA LYS A 386 10.19 11.45 3.37
C LYS A 386 8.83 11.75 3.97
N LEU A 387 8.60 11.22 5.17
CA LEU A 387 7.42 11.57 5.98
C LEU A 387 7.64 12.94 6.62
N HIS A 388 6.62 13.80 6.55
CA HIS A 388 6.66 15.12 7.16
C HIS A 388 5.72 15.24 8.36
N PRO A 389 6.12 15.99 9.41
CA PRO A 389 5.27 16.28 10.55
C PRO A 389 3.98 17.03 10.20
N GLY A 390 2.94 16.82 11.00
CA GLY A 390 1.64 17.45 10.86
C GLY A 390 0.80 16.91 9.70
N LEU A 391 1.17 15.76 9.12
CA LEU A 391 0.39 15.10 8.07
C LEU A 391 -0.20 13.78 8.58
N SER A 392 -1.46 13.52 8.21
CA SER A 392 -2.11 12.24 8.51
C SER A 392 -1.46 11.11 7.74
N THR A 393 -1.09 10.07 8.47
CA THR A 393 -0.26 8.97 8.00
C THR A 393 -0.90 7.65 8.40
N LEU A 394 -1.19 6.80 7.42
CA LEU A 394 -1.45 5.37 7.61
C LEU A 394 -0.11 4.66 7.51
N PHE A 395 0.28 3.88 8.52
CA PHE A 395 1.54 3.15 8.52
C PHE A 395 1.45 1.80 9.23
N VAL A 396 2.36 0.91 8.86
CA VAL A 396 2.51 -0.45 9.40
C VAL A 396 3.92 -0.62 9.91
N LEU A 397 4.05 -1.19 11.11
CA LEU A 397 5.35 -1.50 11.71
C LEU A 397 5.80 -2.94 11.41
N ASP A 398 7.06 -3.23 11.68
CA ASP A 398 7.69 -4.56 11.61
C ASP A 398 6.99 -5.65 12.44
N ASP A 399 6.29 -5.27 13.51
CA ASP A 399 5.46 -6.18 14.32
C ASP A 399 4.05 -6.41 13.73
N GLY A 400 3.78 -5.91 12.53
CA GLY A 400 2.50 -6.02 11.84
C GLY A 400 1.42 -5.09 12.38
N SER A 401 1.71 -4.25 13.38
CA SER A 401 0.72 -3.31 13.92
C SER A 401 0.42 -2.18 12.93
N ILE A 402 -0.87 -1.89 12.78
CA ILE A 402 -1.40 -0.91 11.81
C ILE A 402 -1.87 0.34 12.58
N HIS A 403 -1.45 1.51 12.10
CA HIS A 403 -1.68 2.79 12.77
C HIS A 403 -2.14 3.85 11.78
N MET A 404 -3.01 4.75 12.24
CA MET A 404 -3.37 5.96 11.51
C MET A 404 -3.37 7.13 12.48
N ARG A 405 -2.49 8.11 12.25
CA ARG A 405 -2.40 9.33 13.08
C ARG A 405 -1.65 10.46 12.38
N THR A 406 -1.66 11.64 12.97
CA THR A 406 -0.79 12.75 12.55
C THR A 406 0.66 12.40 12.88
N TRP A 407 1.52 12.40 11.87
CA TRP A 407 2.96 12.16 12.04
C TRP A 407 3.60 13.34 12.76
N THR A 408 4.49 13.07 13.70
CA THR A 408 5.21 14.06 14.51
C THR A 408 6.71 13.97 14.28
N GLU A 409 7.48 14.93 14.81
CA GLU A 409 8.94 14.85 14.77
C GLU A 409 9.48 13.67 15.58
N ALA A 410 8.86 13.36 16.72
CA ALA A 410 9.24 12.22 17.57
C ALA A 410 9.05 10.87 16.85
N ASP A 411 8.05 10.78 15.97
CA ASP A 411 7.79 9.54 15.21
C ASP A 411 8.91 9.18 14.24
N ARG A 412 9.85 10.09 13.99
CA ARG A 412 11.05 9.80 13.23
C ARG A 412 11.84 8.61 13.79
N GLU A 413 11.80 8.38 15.10
CA GLU A 413 12.43 7.24 15.75
C GLU A 413 11.81 5.90 15.33
N LEU A 414 10.57 5.90 14.82
CA LEU A 414 9.90 4.70 14.31
C LEU A 414 10.36 4.32 12.90
N LEU A 415 11.01 5.22 12.14
CA LEU A 415 11.38 4.98 10.73
C LEU A 415 12.09 3.63 10.48
N PRO A 416 13.02 3.14 11.34
CA PRO A 416 13.64 1.83 11.13
C PRO A 416 12.64 0.67 11.13
N ARG A 417 11.52 0.84 11.83
CA ARG A 417 10.46 -0.17 12.01
C ARG A 417 9.30 -0.02 11.04
N VAL A 418 9.23 1.05 10.25
CA VAL A 418 8.09 1.31 9.36
C VAL A 418 8.23 0.47 8.08
N ARG A 419 7.35 -0.52 7.91
CA ARG A 419 7.28 -1.35 6.68
C ARG A 419 6.57 -0.61 5.55
N PHE A 420 5.45 0.01 5.87
CA PHE A 420 4.64 0.76 4.93
C PHE A 420 4.23 2.08 5.55
N ALA A 421 4.24 3.16 4.78
CA ALA A 421 3.46 4.34 5.17
C ALA A 421 3.01 5.14 3.97
N ARG A 422 1.88 5.82 4.14
CA ARG A 422 1.34 6.76 3.17
C ARG A 422 0.73 7.96 3.89
N GLN A 423 1.23 9.15 3.58
CA GLN A 423 0.63 10.40 4.05
C GLN A 423 -0.42 10.90 3.08
N ASN A 424 -1.51 11.49 3.56
CA ASN A 424 -2.40 12.30 2.73
C ASN A 424 -2.93 13.48 3.54
N GLY A 425 -2.36 14.65 3.30
CA GLY A 425 -2.84 15.92 3.86
C GLY A 425 -2.84 15.98 5.38
N VAL A 426 -3.62 16.92 5.91
CA VAL A 426 -3.90 17.08 7.35
C VAL A 426 -5.13 16.23 7.74
N PRO A 427 -5.33 15.94 9.04
CA PRO A 427 -6.46 15.12 9.48
C PRO A 427 -7.84 15.69 9.10
N LEU A 428 -8.74 14.79 8.71
CA LEU A 428 -10.18 15.03 8.69
C LEU A 428 -10.76 14.89 10.11
N ILE A 429 -10.28 13.90 10.85
CA ILE A 429 -10.59 13.67 12.27
C ILE A 429 -9.27 13.44 12.99
N GLU A 430 -9.14 14.03 14.17
CA GLU A 430 -8.04 13.81 15.11
C GLU A 430 -8.63 13.73 16.52
N ASN A 431 -8.33 12.66 17.24
CA ASN A 431 -8.88 12.38 18.58
C ASN A 431 -10.43 12.47 18.63
N GLY A 432 -11.11 11.97 17.60
CA GLY A 432 -12.58 11.92 17.51
C GLY A 432 -13.27 13.25 17.19
N VAL A 433 -12.52 14.33 16.93
CA VAL A 433 -13.06 15.64 16.52
C VAL A 433 -12.55 16.07 15.14
N PRO A 434 -13.30 16.91 14.39
CA PRO A 434 -12.83 17.46 13.13
C PRO A 434 -11.46 18.13 13.27
N GLY A 435 -10.57 17.85 12.32
CA GLY A 435 -9.25 18.49 12.26
C GLY A 435 -9.37 20.01 12.14
N ASP A 436 -8.39 20.72 12.68
CA ASP A 436 -8.34 22.19 12.74
C ASP A 436 -8.44 22.88 11.37
N GLN A 437 -7.94 22.22 10.32
CA GLN A 437 -7.96 22.73 8.96
C GLN A 437 -9.19 22.30 8.14
N VAL A 438 -10.14 21.55 8.69
CA VAL A 438 -11.32 21.06 7.94
C VAL A 438 -12.14 22.19 7.31
N THR A 439 -12.20 23.36 7.97
CA THR A 439 -12.91 24.56 7.47
C THR A 439 -12.04 25.45 6.58
N SER A 440 -10.75 25.17 6.46
CA SER A 440 -9.79 25.96 5.69
C SER A 440 -9.44 25.26 4.39
N TRP A 441 -9.97 25.73 3.26
CA TRP A 441 -9.65 25.15 1.94
C TRP A 441 -8.14 25.11 1.70
N LEU A 442 -7.48 26.27 1.77
CA LEU A 442 -6.04 26.37 1.53
C LEU A 442 -5.22 25.74 2.66
N GLY A 443 -5.64 25.93 3.91
CA GLY A 443 -4.93 25.39 5.07
C GLY A 443 -4.93 23.86 5.10
N GLY A 444 -6.04 23.24 4.71
CA GLY A 444 -6.15 21.79 4.60
C GLY A 444 -5.62 21.19 3.31
N ASN A 445 -5.16 22.03 2.37
CA ASN A 445 -4.81 21.62 1.01
C ASN A 445 -5.91 20.77 0.35
N TRP A 446 -7.16 21.10 0.66
CA TRP A 446 -8.32 20.35 0.17
C TRP A 446 -8.42 20.55 -1.34
N SER A 447 -8.24 19.48 -2.12
CA SER A 447 -8.38 19.59 -3.58
C SER A 447 -9.88 19.62 -3.95
N GLY A 448 -10.20 20.29 -5.07
CA GLY A 448 -11.53 20.31 -5.67
C GLY A 448 -11.60 19.48 -6.95
N SER A 449 -12.74 19.55 -7.64
CA SER A 449 -12.94 18.98 -8.98
C SER A 449 -12.03 19.63 -10.04
N ALA A 450 -12.12 19.17 -11.29
CA ALA A 450 -11.42 19.79 -12.41
C ALA A 450 -11.87 21.26 -12.64
N GLU A 451 -13.11 21.58 -12.29
CA GLU A 451 -13.73 22.90 -12.30
C GLU A 451 -13.44 23.71 -11.03
N ALA A 452 -12.60 23.16 -10.14
CA ALA A 452 -12.26 23.70 -8.83
C ALA A 452 -13.43 23.79 -7.85
N ASP A 453 -14.42 22.90 -7.95
CA ASP A 453 -15.47 22.79 -6.92
C ASP A 453 -14.98 21.99 -5.72
N LEU A 454 -15.11 22.54 -4.50
CA LEU A 454 -14.72 21.81 -3.28
C LEU A 454 -15.60 20.58 -3.04
N ARG A 455 -16.87 20.63 -3.43
CA ARG A 455 -17.79 19.49 -3.32
C ARG A 455 -17.59 18.58 -4.53
N THR A 456 -17.09 17.38 -4.30
CA THR A 456 -16.75 16.41 -5.35
C THR A 456 -16.82 14.99 -4.81
N LEU A 457 -16.74 13.99 -5.69
CA LEU A 457 -16.56 12.59 -5.32
C LEU A 457 -15.25 12.43 -4.55
N ARG A 458 -15.25 11.75 -3.39
CA ARG A 458 -14.06 11.60 -2.54
C ARG A 458 -13.92 10.20 -1.96
N GLY A 459 -12.68 9.75 -1.80
CA GLY A 459 -12.32 8.63 -0.92
C GLY A 459 -11.82 9.15 0.42
N GLY A 460 -12.04 8.40 1.49
CA GLY A 460 -11.48 8.65 2.80
C GLY A 460 -11.23 7.34 3.54
N ALA A 461 -10.36 7.38 4.54
CA ALA A 461 -10.19 6.27 5.47
C ALA A 461 -10.17 6.76 6.91
N CYS A 462 -10.65 5.93 7.84
CA CYS A 462 -10.58 6.22 9.26
C CYS A 462 -10.18 4.98 10.08
N MET A 463 -9.61 5.23 11.25
CA MET A 463 -9.37 4.22 12.27
C MET A 463 -10.47 4.32 13.33
N LYS A 464 -10.98 3.16 13.75
CA LYS A 464 -11.96 3.05 14.84
C LYS A 464 -11.56 1.92 15.76
N GLU A 465 -11.59 2.15 17.07
CA GLU A 465 -11.45 1.11 18.07
C GLU A 465 -12.78 0.89 18.80
N VAL A 466 -13.20 -0.36 18.93
CA VAL A 466 -14.35 -0.74 19.78
C VAL A 466 -14.03 -2.01 20.53
N ASN A 467 -14.22 -2.01 21.85
CA ASN A 467 -14.00 -3.16 22.72
C ASN A 467 -12.60 -3.80 22.53
N GLY A 468 -11.57 -2.98 22.30
CA GLY A 468 -10.20 -3.41 22.06
C GLY A 468 -9.92 -3.97 20.65
N ARG A 469 -10.91 -3.95 19.75
CA ARG A 469 -10.74 -4.33 18.33
C ARG A 469 -10.56 -3.09 17.48
N LYS A 470 -9.55 -3.10 16.62
CA LYS A 470 -9.26 -2.01 15.68
C LYS A 470 -9.83 -2.32 14.30
N PHE A 471 -10.47 -1.31 13.72
CA PHE A 471 -11.03 -1.38 12.39
C PHE A 471 -10.49 -0.27 11.52
N LEU A 472 -10.03 -0.63 10.32
CA LEU A 472 -9.82 0.32 9.25
C LEU A 472 -11.11 0.45 8.46
N ILE A 473 -11.62 1.67 8.29
CA ILE A 473 -12.83 1.92 7.53
C ILE A 473 -12.45 2.71 6.28
N TYR A 474 -12.72 2.15 5.10
CA TYR A 474 -12.72 2.88 3.84
C TYR A 474 -14.10 3.48 3.59
N ALA A 475 -14.16 4.71 3.09
CA ALA A 475 -15.41 5.38 2.73
C ALA A 475 -15.34 6.01 1.33
N TYR A 476 -16.35 5.71 0.53
CA TYR A 476 -16.65 6.35 -0.74
C TYR A 476 -17.78 7.35 -0.56
N PHE A 477 -17.49 8.61 -0.85
CA PHE A 477 -18.45 9.71 -0.84
C PHE A 477 -18.82 10.05 -2.28
N SER A 478 -20.08 9.78 -2.66
CA SER A 478 -20.57 10.07 -4.01
C SER A 478 -20.43 11.56 -4.37
N THR A 479 -20.61 12.45 -3.39
CA THR A 479 -20.21 13.86 -3.46
C THR A 479 -20.13 14.44 -2.04
N ALA A 480 -19.03 15.10 -1.70
CA ALA A 480 -18.81 15.64 -0.35
C ALA A 480 -17.79 16.79 -0.34
N THR A 481 -17.94 17.68 0.63
CA THR A 481 -16.86 18.56 1.11
C THR A 481 -16.04 17.86 2.22
N PRO A 482 -14.86 18.38 2.60
CA PRO A 482 -14.14 17.93 3.80
C PRO A 482 -14.99 17.96 5.08
N SER A 483 -15.91 18.93 5.19
CA SER A 483 -16.82 19.03 6.33
C SER A 483 -17.81 17.86 6.40
N ALA A 484 -18.40 17.46 5.27
CA ALA A 484 -19.25 16.27 5.22
C ALA A 484 -18.51 14.98 5.56
N GLN A 485 -17.27 14.81 5.06
CA GLN A 485 -16.44 13.65 5.41
C GLN A 485 -16.14 13.60 6.90
N ALA A 486 -15.68 14.71 7.49
CA ALA A 486 -15.37 14.79 8.91
C ALA A 486 -16.61 14.46 9.76
N ARG A 487 -17.78 15.06 9.47
CA ARG A 487 -19.01 14.75 10.21
C ARG A 487 -19.45 13.29 10.05
N THR A 488 -19.28 12.72 8.87
CA THR A 488 -19.59 11.30 8.64
C THR A 488 -18.70 10.41 9.49
N PHE A 489 -17.38 10.58 9.43
CA PHE A 489 -16.45 9.80 10.26
C PHE A 489 -16.67 10.02 11.76
N GLN A 490 -16.98 11.25 12.18
CA GLN A 490 -17.36 11.55 13.56
C GLN A 490 -18.64 10.82 13.98
N ALA A 491 -19.66 10.75 13.11
CA ALA A 491 -20.89 10.00 13.37
C ALA A 491 -20.64 8.50 13.52
N TYR A 492 -19.67 7.95 12.78
CA TYR A 492 -19.24 6.55 12.92
C TYR A 492 -18.32 6.31 14.12
N GLY A 493 -17.91 7.36 14.86
CA GLY A 493 -17.04 7.23 16.02
C GLY A 493 -15.60 6.91 15.67
N CYS A 494 -15.10 7.37 14.52
CA CYS A 494 -13.69 7.23 14.18
C CYS A 494 -12.81 8.09 15.11
N GLU A 495 -11.63 7.58 15.46
CA GLU A 495 -10.65 8.28 16.30
C GLU A 495 -9.74 9.18 15.48
N HIS A 496 -9.34 8.71 14.30
CA HIS A 496 -8.53 9.44 13.33
C HIS A 496 -9.06 9.18 11.93
N ALA A 497 -9.06 10.19 11.06
CA ALA A 497 -9.46 10.03 9.66
C ALA A 497 -8.62 10.89 8.73
N MET A 498 -8.40 10.39 7.51
CA MET A 498 -7.63 11.05 6.47
C MET A 498 -8.37 11.00 5.13
N LEU A 499 -8.13 12.04 4.32
CA LEU A 499 -8.62 12.09 2.95
C LEU A 499 -7.77 11.16 2.06
N LEU A 500 -8.40 10.47 1.11
CA LEU A 500 -7.73 9.72 0.04
C LEU A 500 -7.95 10.42 -1.31
N ASP A 501 -7.62 9.77 -2.43
CA ASP A 501 -7.81 10.38 -3.75
C ASP A 501 -9.32 10.58 -4.09
N MET A 502 -9.62 11.29 -5.18
CA MET A 502 -10.94 11.89 -5.44
C MET A 502 -11.26 12.03 -6.93
N ASN A 503 -12.41 12.62 -7.23
CA ASN A 503 -12.87 13.09 -8.55
C ASN A 503 -13.29 12.02 -9.56
N SER A 504 -12.99 10.74 -9.35
CA SER A 504 -13.52 9.66 -10.18
C SER A 504 -13.60 8.33 -9.42
N GLN A 505 -14.44 7.42 -9.91
CA GLN A 505 -14.52 6.05 -9.40
C GLN A 505 -13.22 5.26 -9.62
N GLU A 506 -12.43 5.60 -10.64
CA GLU A 506 -11.08 5.06 -10.81
C GLU A 506 -10.16 5.49 -9.66
N HIS A 507 -10.23 6.74 -9.22
CA HIS A 507 -9.34 7.28 -8.18
C HIS A 507 -9.84 6.97 -6.77
N THR A 508 -11.08 6.54 -6.65
CA THR A 508 -11.68 6.06 -5.39
C THR A 508 -11.99 4.57 -5.46
N TYR A 509 -11.27 3.84 -6.32
CA TYR A 509 -11.47 2.42 -6.51
C TYR A 509 -11.36 1.68 -5.18
N MET A 510 -12.29 0.76 -4.95
CA MET A 510 -12.23 -0.21 -3.88
C MET A 510 -12.87 -1.51 -4.37
N ALA A 511 -12.17 -2.62 -4.19
CA ALA A 511 -12.66 -3.95 -4.49
C ALA A 511 -12.34 -4.90 -3.34
N LEU A 512 -13.29 -5.79 -3.08
CA LEU A 512 -13.10 -7.02 -2.32
C LEU A 512 -12.77 -8.15 -3.28
N TYR A 513 -12.08 -9.17 -2.79
CA TYR A 513 -11.68 -10.31 -3.61
C TYR A 513 -12.19 -11.61 -2.98
N THR A 514 -12.80 -12.42 -3.82
CA THR A 514 -13.08 -13.83 -3.54
C THR A 514 -12.23 -14.69 -4.46
N ASN A 515 -12.00 -15.92 -4.03
CA ASN A 515 -11.39 -16.94 -4.87
C ASN A 515 -12.49 -17.82 -5.45
N GLU A 516 -12.65 -17.79 -6.77
CA GLU A 516 -13.62 -18.62 -7.50
C GLU A 516 -12.88 -19.42 -8.57
N GLU A 517 -12.99 -20.75 -8.54
CA GLU A 517 -12.34 -21.65 -9.51
C GLU A 517 -10.84 -21.39 -9.71
N GLY A 518 -10.15 -21.01 -8.63
CA GLY A 518 -8.74 -20.69 -8.66
C GLY A 518 -8.44 -19.35 -9.35
N ARG A 519 -9.31 -18.35 -9.19
CA ARG A 519 -9.14 -17.00 -9.73
C ARG A 519 -9.56 -15.97 -8.71
N VAL A 520 -8.83 -14.85 -8.67
CA VAL A 520 -9.25 -13.66 -7.90
C VAL A 520 -10.35 -12.92 -8.64
N VAL A 521 -11.55 -12.93 -8.07
CA VAL A 521 -12.73 -12.25 -8.61
C VAL A 521 -12.97 -10.94 -7.85
N PRO A 522 -12.99 -9.79 -8.53
CA PRO A 522 -13.23 -8.48 -7.91
C PRO A 522 -14.73 -8.21 -7.68
N HIS A 523 -15.07 -7.79 -6.47
CA HIS A 523 -16.38 -7.29 -6.08
C HIS A 523 -16.28 -5.83 -5.63
N HIS A 524 -16.85 -4.91 -6.40
CA HIS A 524 -16.63 -3.48 -6.17
C HIS A 524 -17.60 -2.86 -5.17
N LEU A 525 -17.14 -1.82 -4.46
CA LEU A 525 -18.00 -1.04 -3.56
C LEU A 525 -19.22 -0.45 -4.28
N VAL A 526 -19.00 0.11 -5.48
CA VAL A 526 -20.07 0.59 -6.37
C VAL A 526 -19.81 0.09 -7.79
N ASN A 527 -20.89 -0.30 -8.49
CA ASN A 527 -20.81 -1.03 -9.76
C ASN A 527 -19.97 -0.34 -10.86
N GLY A 528 -19.95 1.00 -10.89
CA GLY A 528 -19.22 1.74 -11.92
C GLY A 528 -17.69 1.61 -11.82
N MET A 529 -17.15 1.18 -10.67
CA MET A 529 -15.72 0.90 -10.50
C MET A 529 -15.24 -0.29 -11.37
N SER A 530 -16.15 -1.19 -11.77
CA SER A 530 -15.81 -2.30 -12.69
C SER A 530 -15.35 -1.83 -14.07
N ALA A 531 -15.61 -0.57 -14.45
CA ALA A 531 -15.23 -0.03 -15.74
C ALA A 531 -13.71 0.07 -15.95
N VAL A 532 -12.93 0.06 -14.87
CA VAL A 532 -11.45 0.14 -14.94
C VAL A 532 -10.78 -1.23 -14.83
N ASP A 533 -11.53 -2.26 -14.48
CA ASP A 533 -11.06 -3.63 -14.53
C ASP A 533 -10.84 -4.06 -15.98
N ALA A 534 -9.94 -5.02 -16.14
CA ALA A 534 -9.66 -5.63 -17.42
C ALA A 534 -10.57 -6.84 -17.64
N ARG A 535 -10.65 -7.32 -18.89
CA ARG A 535 -11.27 -8.60 -19.21
C ARG A 535 -10.27 -9.47 -19.94
N GLY A 536 -10.19 -10.74 -19.54
CA GLY A 536 -9.43 -11.77 -20.24
C GLY A 536 -10.07 -12.12 -21.59
N SER A 537 -9.34 -12.90 -22.39
CA SER A 537 -9.83 -13.43 -23.67
C SER A 537 -11.03 -14.39 -23.49
N ASP A 538 -11.14 -15.00 -22.32
CA ASP A 538 -12.26 -15.86 -21.90
C ASP A 538 -13.43 -15.08 -21.28
N GLY A 539 -13.37 -13.74 -21.27
CA GLY A 539 -14.42 -12.86 -20.76
C GLY A 539 -14.41 -12.61 -19.26
N HIS A 540 -13.56 -13.28 -18.49
CA HIS A 540 -13.50 -13.11 -17.04
C HIS A 540 -12.84 -11.77 -16.65
N PRO A 541 -13.28 -11.14 -15.54
CA PRO A 541 -12.64 -9.94 -15.05
C PRO A 541 -11.20 -10.22 -14.60
N ILE A 542 -10.29 -9.34 -14.96
CA ILE A 542 -8.94 -9.29 -14.41
C ILE A 542 -8.92 -8.08 -13.47
N ALA A 543 -8.82 -8.38 -12.18
CA ALA A 543 -8.83 -7.40 -11.10
C ALA A 543 -7.72 -6.35 -11.28
N ARG A 544 -8.09 -5.07 -11.24
CA ARG A 544 -7.12 -3.97 -11.16
C ARG A 544 -6.22 -4.12 -9.91
N PHE A 545 -4.98 -3.68 -10.03
CA PHE A 545 -3.90 -3.81 -9.04
C PHE A 545 -3.40 -5.23 -8.76
N VAL A 546 -4.24 -6.25 -8.96
CA VAL A 546 -3.86 -7.65 -8.71
C VAL A 546 -3.39 -8.32 -10.00
N GLY A 547 -4.20 -8.27 -11.05
CA GLY A 547 -3.94 -8.99 -12.30
C GLY A 547 -3.21 -8.18 -13.39
N PHE A 548 -2.91 -6.91 -13.15
CA PHE A 548 -2.08 -6.08 -14.04
C PHE A 548 -1.58 -4.81 -13.34
N SER A 549 -0.49 -4.26 -13.87
CA SER A 549 0.13 -3.00 -13.43
C SER A 549 -0.72 -1.77 -13.67
N ASP A 550 -0.85 -0.95 -12.65
CA ASP A 550 -1.56 0.32 -12.68
C ASP A 550 -0.62 1.52 -12.46
N ASN A 551 -1.01 2.67 -12.99
CA ASN A 551 -0.23 3.89 -12.79
C ASN A 551 -0.41 4.51 -11.40
N ARG A 552 -1.46 4.12 -10.65
CA ARG A 552 -1.75 4.62 -9.30
C ARG A 552 -1.21 3.68 -8.22
N ASP A 553 -0.91 4.28 -7.08
CA ASP A 553 -0.63 3.56 -5.85
C ASP A 553 -1.92 3.05 -5.19
N PHE A 554 -1.80 1.98 -4.42
CA PHE A 554 -2.93 1.35 -3.73
C PHE A 554 -2.51 0.76 -2.40
N VAL A 555 -3.49 0.65 -1.51
CA VAL A 555 -3.40 -0.11 -0.27
C VAL A 555 -4.07 -1.46 -0.52
N TYR A 556 -3.49 -2.52 0.02
CA TYR A 556 -4.05 -3.87 -0.03
C TYR A 556 -4.18 -4.46 1.38
N LEU A 557 -5.17 -5.33 1.55
CA LEU A 557 -5.34 -6.14 2.75
C LEU A 557 -5.15 -7.62 2.39
N LEU A 558 -4.35 -8.32 3.19
CA LEU A 558 -4.11 -9.75 3.07
C LEU A 558 -4.74 -10.47 4.25
N ARG A 559 -5.33 -11.64 4.01
CA ARG A 559 -5.77 -12.58 5.05
C ARG A 559 -4.56 -13.07 5.85
N LYS A 560 -4.68 -13.07 7.18
CA LYS A 560 -3.70 -13.71 8.08
C LYS A 560 -3.89 -15.22 8.11
#